data_AF-A0A975KM14-F1
#
_entry.id   AF-A0A975KM14-F1
#
_cell.length_a   1.000
_cell.length_b   1.000
_cell.length_c   1.000
_cell.angle_alpha   90.00
_cell.angle_beta   90.00
_cell.angle_gamma   90.00
#
_symmetry.space_group_name_H-M   'P 1'
#
loop_
_entity.id
_entity.type
_entity.pdbx_description
1 polymer ?
#
loop_
_entity_poly.entity_id
_entity_poly.type
_entity_poly.pdbx_seq_one_letter_code
_entity_poly.pdbx_strand_id
1 'polypeptide(L)'
;MTKLTADQIKQLNMYSIYTGKPERGLFTLADFLGNQTEDALNVAQAISRCPNKTVTASYFMRRFGMFIAMQFYNLAMYDEVWDGSFERLTFGAKEEFGNLTISMFANAEDWRSVEDDERSTVIQHILKNQCDAIIRQTRTVANISSLTLWESVFGFLLWHYHVLLENPGTAEEARADLNLLKDDALWEGIAPRSLFAVYLNGLEPSALLNTVVRKTCCLSKDVPGLMQCGFCPLIKH
;
A
#
# COMPACT_ATOMS: atom_id res chain seq x y z
N MET A 1 11.17 18.87 14.33
CA MET A 1 9.75 19.18 14.09
C MET A 1 9.32 18.32 12.92
N THR A 2 8.30 17.50 13.07
CA THR A 2 7.53 17.06 11.89
C THR A 2 6.13 17.61 12.01
N LYS A 3 5.69 18.45 11.05
CA LYS A 3 5.47 18.35 9.59
C LYS A 3 4.04 17.88 9.29
N LEU A 4 3.65 16.71 9.77
CA LEU A 4 2.27 16.24 9.59
C LEU A 4 1.27 17.01 10.47
N THR A 5 0.21 17.49 9.84
CA THR A 5 -0.97 18.10 10.48
C THR A 5 -1.85 17.06 11.18
N ALA A 6 -2.75 17.51 12.05
CA ALA A 6 -3.73 16.64 12.71
C ALA A 6 -4.62 15.89 11.70
N ASP A 7 -4.97 16.54 10.58
CA ASP A 7 -5.77 15.92 9.52
C ASP A 7 -4.98 14.85 8.77
N GLN A 8 -3.70 15.08 8.46
CA GLN A 8 -2.83 14.05 7.88
C GLN A 8 -2.70 12.83 8.79
N ILE A 9 -2.50 13.04 10.09
CA ILE A 9 -2.44 11.94 11.08
C ILE A 9 -3.77 11.18 11.12
N LYS A 10 -4.90 11.89 11.10
CA LYS A 10 -6.22 11.26 11.06
C LYS A 10 -6.42 10.44 9.79
N GLN A 11 -6.01 10.94 8.63
CA GLN A 11 -6.06 10.19 7.37
C GLN A 11 -5.21 8.92 7.44
N LEU A 12 -3.95 9.02 7.86
CA LEU A 12 -3.07 7.85 8.03
C LEU A 12 -3.69 6.79 8.96
N ASN A 13 -4.28 7.21 10.09
CA ASN A 13 -4.94 6.32 11.03
C ASN A 13 -6.16 5.59 10.42
N MET A 14 -6.91 6.23 9.50
CA MET A 14 -8.02 5.59 8.79
C MET A 14 -7.56 4.45 7.87
N TYR A 15 -6.29 4.44 7.49
CA TYR A 15 -5.64 3.43 6.67
C TYR A 15 -4.68 2.53 7.49
N SER A 16 -4.85 2.48 8.82
CA SER A 16 -4.07 1.63 9.72
C SER A 16 -2.55 1.92 9.74
N ILE A 17 -2.20 3.18 9.48
CA ILE A 17 -0.82 3.69 9.55
C ILE A 17 -0.75 4.65 10.72
N TYR A 18 -0.02 4.27 11.76
CA TYR A 18 0.09 5.02 13.01
C TYR A 18 1.44 5.72 13.09
N THR A 19 1.47 6.93 13.65
CA THR A 19 2.73 7.69 13.79
C THR A 19 3.42 7.52 15.14
N GLY A 20 2.74 6.92 16.11
CA GLY A 20 3.30 6.58 17.41
C GLY A 20 4.16 5.32 17.38
N LYS A 21 4.67 4.92 18.55
CA LYS A 21 5.31 3.60 18.72
C LYS A 21 4.25 2.53 18.97
N PRO A 22 4.42 1.32 18.44
CA PRO A 22 3.55 0.21 18.81
C PRO A 22 3.75 -0.15 20.28
N GLU A 23 2.67 -0.48 20.99
CA GLU A 23 2.75 -1.06 22.35
C GLU A 23 3.55 -2.37 22.33
N ARG A 24 3.38 -3.15 21.25
CA ARG A 24 4.12 -4.37 20.98
C ARG A 24 4.61 -4.38 19.54
N GLY A 25 5.85 -3.95 19.34
CA GLY A 25 6.56 -4.13 18.07
C GLY A 25 6.78 -5.62 17.78
N LEU A 26 6.56 -6.02 16.53
CA LEU A 26 6.67 -7.40 16.08
C LEU A 26 7.90 -7.59 15.19
N PHE A 27 8.04 -6.77 14.16
CA PHE A 27 9.17 -6.74 13.24
C PHE A 27 9.22 -5.40 12.51
N THR A 28 10.37 -5.04 11.94
CA THR A 28 10.55 -3.87 11.08
C THR A 28 10.45 -4.25 9.60
N LEU A 29 10.31 -3.27 8.71
CA LEU A 29 10.41 -3.52 7.28
C LEU A 29 11.82 -4.03 6.90
N ALA A 30 12.87 -3.58 7.58
CA ALA A 30 14.22 -4.09 7.40
C ALA A 30 14.33 -5.59 7.74
N ASP A 31 13.71 -6.04 8.84
CA ASP A 31 13.65 -7.47 9.17
C ASP A 31 12.95 -8.28 8.07
N PHE A 32 11.83 -7.76 7.56
CA PHE A 32 11.06 -8.39 6.50
C PHE A 32 11.85 -8.52 5.19
N LEU A 33 12.55 -7.47 4.77
CA LEU A 33 13.32 -7.41 3.51
C LEU A 33 14.71 -8.05 3.58
N GLY A 34 15.25 -8.27 4.78
CA GLY A 34 16.46 -9.05 4.99
C GLY A 34 16.17 -10.55 4.81
N ASN A 35 16.21 -11.30 5.91
CA ASN A 35 16.08 -12.76 5.89
C ASN A 35 14.98 -13.30 6.83
N GLN A 36 14.15 -12.44 7.42
CA GLN A 36 13.13 -12.85 8.41
C GLN A 36 11.71 -12.82 7.85
N THR A 37 11.55 -12.82 6.51
CA THR A 37 10.24 -12.73 5.85
C THR A 37 9.28 -13.85 6.28
N GLU A 38 9.77 -15.08 6.37
CA GLU A 38 8.95 -16.22 6.78
C GLU A 38 8.47 -16.05 8.22
N ASP A 39 9.36 -15.66 9.13
CA ASP A 39 9.03 -15.43 10.53
C ASP A 39 8.07 -14.25 10.70
N ALA A 40 8.28 -13.16 9.97
CA ALA A 40 7.39 -12.02 9.95
C ALA A 40 5.97 -12.40 9.48
N LEU A 41 5.86 -13.21 8.42
CA LEU A 41 4.55 -13.74 7.98
C LEU A 41 3.96 -14.73 8.99
N ASN A 42 4.76 -15.57 9.65
CA ASN A 42 4.26 -16.48 10.68
C ASN A 42 3.69 -15.70 11.89
N VAL A 43 4.37 -14.63 12.30
CA VAL A 43 3.90 -13.71 13.35
C VAL A 43 2.62 -13.01 12.91
N ALA A 44 2.58 -12.45 11.70
CA ALA A 44 1.38 -11.83 11.15
C ALA A 44 0.20 -12.80 11.08
N GLN A 45 0.45 -14.06 10.70
CA GLN A 45 -0.56 -15.12 10.65
C GLN A 45 -1.13 -15.40 12.04
N ALA A 46 -0.27 -15.53 13.05
CA ALA A 46 -0.69 -15.81 14.42
C ALA A 46 -1.51 -14.66 15.01
N ILE A 47 -1.06 -13.42 14.81
CA ILE A 47 -1.75 -12.22 15.33
C ILE A 47 -3.11 -12.03 14.67
N SER A 48 -3.16 -12.07 13.34
CA SER A 48 -4.40 -11.86 12.56
C SER A 48 -5.22 -13.13 12.34
N ARG A 49 -4.81 -14.26 12.96
CA ARG A 49 -5.49 -15.56 12.89
C ARG A 49 -5.82 -16.00 11.45
N CYS A 50 -4.91 -15.71 10.52
CA CYS A 50 -5.09 -16.08 9.12
C CYS A 50 -5.00 -17.62 8.98
N PRO A 51 -5.82 -18.24 8.12
CA PRO A 51 -5.94 -19.70 8.04
C PRO A 51 -4.71 -20.38 7.42
N ASN A 52 -3.95 -19.66 6.60
CA ASN A 52 -2.72 -20.16 5.99
C ASN A 52 -1.83 -18.99 5.52
N LYS A 53 -0.58 -19.32 5.19
CA LYS A 53 0.45 -18.36 4.80
C LYS A 53 0.10 -17.56 3.53
N THR A 54 -0.59 -18.15 2.56
CA THR A 54 -1.01 -17.43 1.33
C THR A 54 -2.03 -16.35 1.65
N VAL A 55 -3.01 -16.64 2.51
CA VAL A 55 -3.97 -15.64 3.01
C VAL A 55 -3.25 -14.56 3.79
N THR A 56 -2.30 -14.93 4.66
CA THR A 56 -1.49 -13.98 5.43
C THR A 56 -0.69 -13.06 4.52
N ALA A 57 0.00 -13.60 3.51
CA ALA A 57 0.79 -12.83 2.55
C ALA A 57 -0.06 -11.79 1.82
N SER A 58 -1.24 -12.19 1.36
CA SER A 58 -2.17 -11.27 0.71
C SER A 58 -2.73 -10.22 1.67
N TYR A 59 -3.05 -10.61 2.90
CA TYR A 59 -3.50 -9.69 3.94
C TYR A 59 -2.42 -8.66 4.31
N PHE A 60 -1.19 -9.12 4.53
CA PHE A 60 -0.02 -8.27 4.76
C PHE A 60 0.16 -7.29 3.61
N MET A 61 0.11 -7.76 2.35
CA MET A 61 0.23 -6.89 1.18
C MET A 61 -0.91 -5.89 1.06
N ARG A 62 -2.12 -6.24 1.49
CA ARG A 62 -3.23 -5.28 1.58
C ARG A 62 -2.91 -4.16 2.57
N ARG A 63 -2.35 -4.48 3.74
CA ARG A 63 -1.95 -3.49 4.75
C ARG A 63 -0.81 -2.62 4.26
N PHE A 64 0.18 -3.22 3.60
CA PHE A 64 1.28 -2.48 3.00
C PHE A 64 0.81 -1.62 1.82
N GLY A 65 -0.14 -2.11 1.02
CA GLY A 65 -0.73 -1.36 -0.09
C GLY A 65 -1.49 -0.12 0.35
N MET A 66 -2.11 -0.13 1.54
CA MET A 66 -2.68 1.07 2.15
C MET A 66 -1.59 2.12 2.42
N PHE A 67 -0.43 1.72 2.95
CA PHE A 67 0.69 2.61 3.18
C PHE A 67 1.27 3.19 1.89
N ILE A 68 1.50 2.36 0.88
CA ILE A 68 1.94 2.83 -0.44
C ILE A 68 0.95 3.85 -1.00
N ALA A 69 -0.35 3.54 -0.97
CA ALA A 69 -1.35 4.45 -1.50
C ALA A 69 -1.45 5.77 -0.71
N MET A 70 -1.25 5.73 0.61
CA MET A 70 -1.19 6.95 1.42
C MET A 70 0.04 7.81 1.15
N GLN A 71 1.17 7.23 0.73
CA GLN A 71 2.30 8.02 0.26
C GLN A 71 1.96 8.77 -1.03
N PHE A 72 1.30 8.13 -2.00
CA PHE A 72 0.83 8.80 -3.21
C PHE A 72 -0.25 9.85 -2.93
N TYR A 73 -1.15 9.57 -1.98
CA TYR A 73 -2.14 10.56 -1.55
C TYR A 73 -1.47 11.80 -0.94
N ASN A 74 -0.51 11.60 -0.03
CA ASN A 74 0.20 12.71 0.60
C ASN A 74 1.09 13.46 -0.40
N LEU A 75 1.66 12.78 -1.39
CA LEU A 75 2.41 13.40 -2.46
C LEU A 75 1.52 14.34 -3.28
N ALA A 76 0.35 13.90 -3.72
CA ALA A 76 -0.56 14.72 -4.52
C ALA A 76 -1.27 15.84 -3.73
N MET A 77 -1.52 15.63 -2.43
CA MET A 77 -2.28 16.56 -1.60
C MET A 77 -1.40 17.58 -0.85
N TYR A 78 -0.17 17.18 -0.49
CA TYR A 78 0.69 17.94 0.42
C TYR A 78 2.14 18.02 -0.04
N ASP A 79 2.49 17.44 -1.19
CA ASP A 79 3.87 17.30 -1.66
C ASP A 79 4.76 16.61 -0.61
N GLU A 80 4.22 15.61 0.09
CA GLU A 80 4.92 14.91 1.16
C GLU A 80 4.94 13.40 1.01
N VAL A 81 6.05 12.77 1.37
CA VAL A 81 6.23 11.31 1.40
C VAL A 81 6.94 10.87 2.66
N TRP A 82 6.82 9.58 2.98
CA TRP A 82 7.64 8.95 3.99
C TRP A 82 9.00 8.57 3.39
N ASP A 83 10.07 9.05 3.99
CA ASP A 83 11.46 8.83 3.57
C ASP A 83 12.34 8.37 4.74
N GLY A 84 11.75 7.56 5.62
CA GLY A 84 12.45 6.97 6.76
C GLY A 84 13.27 5.75 6.37
N SER A 85 14.13 5.32 7.29
CA SER A 85 14.83 4.04 7.12
C SER A 85 13.89 2.85 7.38
N PHE A 86 14.13 1.71 6.75
CA PHE A 86 13.27 0.53 6.88
C PHE A 86 13.27 -0.07 8.30
N GLU A 87 14.28 0.22 9.12
CA GLU A 87 14.31 -0.13 10.55
C GLU A 87 13.31 0.71 11.37
N ARG A 88 12.92 1.88 10.87
CA ARG A 88 11.97 2.78 11.52
C ARG A 88 10.52 2.55 11.09
N LEU A 89 10.29 1.79 10.03
CA LEU A 89 8.96 1.33 9.65
C LEU A 89 8.65 0.01 10.38
N THR A 90 7.83 0.08 11.42
CA THR A 90 7.56 -1.06 12.31
C THR A 90 6.17 -1.63 12.08
N PHE A 91 6.03 -2.94 12.20
CA PHE A 91 4.75 -3.62 12.30
C PHE A 91 4.49 -4.03 13.75
N GLY A 92 3.30 -3.72 14.25
CA GLY A 92 2.89 -3.98 15.62
C GLY A 92 1.52 -4.62 15.71
N ALA A 93 1.26 -5.29 16.83
CA ALA A 93 -0.09 -5.78 17.13
C ALA A 93 -0.96 -4.61 17.61
N LYS A 94 -2.16 -4.47 17.05
CA LYS A 94 -3.15 -3.46 17.46
C LYS A 94 -4.56 -4.02 17.28
N GLU A 95 -5.46 -3.65 18.19
CA GLU A 95 -6.88 -3.91 18.00
C GLU A 95 -7.50 -2.87 17.07
N GLU A 96 -8.14 -3.32 16.01
CA GLU A 96 -8.88 -2.50 15.06
C GLU A 96 -10.25 -3.11 14.82
N PHE A 97 -11.30 -2.30 14.94
CA PHE A 97 -12.68 -2.75 14.72
C PHE A 97 -13.04 -4.03 15.49
N GLY A 98 -12.53 -4.18 16.73
CA GLY A 98 -12.75 -5.33 17.59
C GLY A 98 -11.93 -6.59 17.25
N ASN A 99 -10.95 -6.48 16.34
CA ASN A 99 -10.08 -7.58 15.95
C ASN A 99 -8.61 -7.25 16.20
N LEU A 100 -7.88 -8.16 16.83
CA LEU A 100 -6.44 -8.06 16.95
C LEU A 100 -5.80 -8.31 15.58
N THR A 101 -4.92 -7.40 15.15
CA THR A 101 -4.31 -7.45 13.82
C THR A 101 -2.93 -6.83 13.80
N ILE A 102 -2.16 -7.16 12.76
CA ILE A 102 -0.95 -6.44 12.36
C ILE A 102 -1.31 -5.07 11.80
N SER A 103 -0.62 -4.03 12.28
CA SER A 103 -0.75 -2.64 11.83
C SER A 103 0.62 -2.00 11.65
N MET A 104 0.68 -0.94 10.84
CA MET A 104 1.93 -0.28 10.50
C MET A 104 2.16 0.96 11.37
N PHE A 105 3.40 1.18 11.77
CA PHE A 105 3.85 2.30 12.57
C PHE A 105 5.00 3.00 11.82
N ALA A 106 4.71 4.20 11.31
CA ALA A 106 5.62 5.02 10.52
C ALA A 106 5.84 6.34 11.26
N ASN A 107 7.04 6.56 11.81
CA ASN A 107 7.29 7.74 12.64
C ASN A 107 6.97 9.03 11.86
N ALA A 108 6.21 9.94 12.49
CA ALA A 108 5.89 11.24 11.91
C ALA A 108 7.16 12.01 11.47
N GLU A 109 8.28 11.80 12.18
CA GLU A 109 9.59 12.41 11.89
C GLU A 109 10.19 12.07 10.54
N ASP A 110 9.74 10.99 9.92
CA ASP A 110 10.27 10.48 8.66
C ASP A 110 9.50 10.99 7.43
N TRP A 111 8.49 11.84 7.64
CA TRP A 111 7.78 12.48 6.53
C TRP A 111 8.50 13.76 6.12
N ARG A 112 8.70 13.93 4.82
CA ARG A 112 9.36 15.10 4.23
C ARG A 112 8.59 15.64 3.05
N SER A 113 8.90 16.88 2.71
CA SER A 113 8.40 17.55 1.51
C SER A 113 9.21 17.07 0.31
N VAL A 114 8.58 17.10 -0.87
CA VAL A 114 9.11 16.66 -2.15
C VAL A 114 9.09 17.85 -3.08
N GLU A 115 10.23 18.16 -3.67
CA GLU A 115 10.31 19.20 -4.70
C GLU A 115 9.94 18.63 -6.08
N ASP A 116 9.45 19.49 -6.99
CA ASP A 116 8.95 19.07 -8.30
C ASP A 116 9.98 18.29 -9.15
N ASP A 117 11.25 18.67 -9.05
CA ASP A 117 12.34 18.09 -9.84
C ASP A 117 12.74 16.67 -9.37
N GLU A 118 12.49 16.33 -8.11
CA GLU A 118 12.73 15.00 -7.56
C GLU A 118 11.47 14.09 -7.57
N ARG A 119 10.29 14.65 -7.85
CA ARG A 119 8.99 13.94 -7.76
C ARG A 119 8.95 12.61 -8.51
N SER A 120 9.46 12.58 -9.75
CA SER A 120 9.54 11.34 -10.55
C SER A 120 10.47 10.29 -9.90
N THR A 121 11.62 10.72 -9.39
CA THR A 121 12.58 9.85 -8.69
C THR A 121 11.98 9.27 -7.40
N VAL A 122 11.23 10.08 -6.65
CA VAL A 122 10.52 9.65 -5.44
C VAL A 122 9.44 8.60 -5.77
N ILE A 123 8.63 8.84 -6.81
CA ILE A 123 7.63 7.85 -7.27
C ILE A 123 8.31 6.54 -7.66
N GLN A 124 9.41 6.59 -8.41
CA GLN A 124 10.16 5.39 -8.79
C GLN A 124 10.69 4.65 -7.57
N HIS A 125 11.22 5.38 -6.58
CA HIS A 125 11.72 4.79 -5.35
C HIS A 125 10.61 4.06 -4.58
N ILE A 126 9.43 4.67 -4.42
CA ILE A 126 8.27 4.05 -3.77
C ILE A 126 7.86 2.76 -4.51
N LEU A 127 7.78 2.81 -5.84
CA LEU A 127 7.41 1.64 -6.64
C LEU A 127 8.45 0.52 -6.57
N LYS A 128 9.73 0.84 -6.67
CA LYS A 128 10.82 -0.14 -6.81
C LYS A 128 11.35 -0.62 -5.48
N ASN A 129 11.79 0.31 -4.63
CA ASN A 129 12.51 0.02 -3.41
C ASN A 129 11.58 -0.35 -2.25
N GLN A 130 10.31 0.04 -2.31
CA GLN A 130 9.33 -0.33 -1.28
C GLN A 130 8.34 -1.38 -1.81
N CYS A 131 7.56 -1.06 -2.85
CA CYS A 131 6.48 -1.93 -3.29
C CYS A 131 6.99 -3.22 -3.96
N ASP A 132 7.77 -3.13 -5.04
CA ASP A 132 8.29 -4.31 -5.76
C ASP A 132 9.21 -5.16 -4.89
N ALA A 133 10.06 -4.53 -4.06
CA ALA A 133 10.92 -5.22 -3.10
C ALA A 133 10.11 -6.14 -2.17
N ILE A 134 9.03 -5.63 -1.57
CA ILE A 134 8.17 -6.43 -0.68
C ILE A 134 7.42 -7.51 -1.44
N ILE A 135 6.94 -7.21 -2.64
CA ILE A 135 6.24 -8.19 -3.48
C ILE A 135 7.16 -9.35 -3.82
N ARG A 136 8.41 -9.08 -4.24
CA ARG A 136 9.41 -10.11 -4.52
C ARG A 136 9.74 -10.91 -3.26
N GLN A 137 9.98 -10.23 -2.16
CA GLN A 137 10.35 -10.88 -0.91
C GLN A 137 9.21 -11.76 -0.37
N THR A 138 7.95 -11.31 -0.43
CA THR A 138 6.78 -12.10 -0.03
C THR A 138 6.68 -13.40 -0.83
N ARG A 139 7.02 -13.36 -2.12
CA ARG A 139 6.94 -14.52 -3.02
C ARG A 139 8.03 -15.57 -2.80
N THR A 140 9.09 -15.27 -2.06
CA THR A 140 10.10 -16.27 -1.72
C THR A 140 9.55 -17.30 -0.72
N VAL A 141 8.52 -16.94 0.06
CA VAL A 141 7.99 -17.74 1.17
C VAL A 141 6.51 -18.11 1.04
N ALA A 142 5.75 -17.46 0.14
CA ALA A 142 4.33 -17.69 -0.07
C ALA A 142 3.98 -17.97 -1.53
N ASN A 143 3.12 -18.97 -1.75
CA ASN A 143 2.61 -19.30 -3.08
C ASN A 143 1.48 -18.33 -3.48
N ILE A 144 1.86 -17.14 -3.94
CA ILE A 144 0.96 -16.09 -4.43
C ILE A 144 1.59 -15.39 -5.63
N SER A 145 0.77 -14.98 -6.60
CA SER A 145 1.28 -14.31 -7.80
C SER A 145 1.66 -12.86 -7.51
N SER A 146 2.70 -12.33 -8.18
CA SER A 146 3.04 -10.91 -8.11
C SER A 146 1.85 -10.03 -8.51
N LEU A 147 1.08 -10.44 -9.52
CA LEU A 147 -0.08 -9.69 -9.98
C LEU A 147 -1.13 -9.55 -8.88
N THR A 148 -1.45 -10.62 -8.15
CA THR A 148 -2.41 -10.58 -7.03
C THR A 148 -1.97 -9.61 -5.93
N LEU A 149 -0.67 -9.55 -5.65
CA LEU A 149 -0.08 -8.62 -4.68
C LEU A 149 -0.16 -7.17 -5.17
N TRP A 150 0.20 -6.92 -6.43
CA TRP A 150 0.08 -5.61 -7.08
C TRP A 150 -1.37 -5.10 -7.12
N GLU A 151 -2.35 -5.96 -7.45
CA GLU A 151 -3.78 -5.59 -7.46
C GLU A 151 -4.27 -5.09 -6.09
N SER A 152 -3.66 -5.53 -4.99
CA SER A 152 -3.99 -5.00 -3.66
C SER A 152 -3.54 -3.56 -3.48
N VAL A 153 -2.43 -3.15 -4.10
CA VAL A 153 -1.96 -1.75 -4.13
C VAL A 153 -2.80 -0.92 -5.09
N PHE A 154 -3.01 -1.43 -6.30
CA PHE A 154 -3.75 -0.72 -7.35
C PHE A 154 -5.19 -0.41 -6.95
N GLY A 155 -5.85 -1.32 -6.20
CA GLY A 155 -7.18 -1.05 -5.67
C GLY A 155 -7.24 0.21 -4.79
N PHE A 156 -6.23 0.44 -3.94
CA PHE A 156 -6.17 1.66 -3.12
C PHE A 156 -5.76 2.89 -3.95
N LEU A 157 -4.76 2.76 -4.83
CA LEU A 157 -4.38 3.87 -5.72
C LEU A 157 -5.55 4.34 -6.57
N LEU A 158 -6.35 3.41 -7.10
CA LEU A 158 -7.54 3.72 -7.89
C LEU A 158 -8.52 4.60 -7.11
N TRP A 159 -8.81 4.23 -5.86
CA TRP A 159 -9.70 4.98 -4.98
C TRP A 159 -9.14 6.37 -4.67
N HIS A 160 -7.86 6.47 -4.28
CA HIS A 160 -7.26 7.77 -3.94
C HIS A 160 -7.16 8.70 -5.14
N TYR A 161 -6.73 8.21 -6.31
CA TYR A 161 -6.67 9.04 -7.51
C TYR A 161 -8.05 9.46 -7.99
N HIS A 162 -9.09 8.64 -7.82
CA HIS A 162 -10.46 9.11 -8.05
C HIS A 162 -10.79 10.31 -7.18
N VAL A 163 -10.63 10.20 -5.85
CA VAL A 163 -10.96 11.28 -4.90
C VAL A 163 -10.14 12.54 -5.20
N LEU A 164 -8.84 12.40 -5.49
CA LEU A 164 -7.95 13.52 -5.75
C LEU A 164 -8.23 14.20 -7.10
N LEU A 165 -8.61 13.44 -8.12
CA LEU A 165 -8.96 14.00 -9.44
C LEU A 165 -10.32 14.71 -9.44
N GLU A 166 -11.24 14.31 -8.56
CA GLU A 166 -12.54 14.98 -8.39
C GLU A 166 -12.45 16.28 -7.58
N ASN A 167 -11.38 16.46 -6.79
CA ASN A 167 -11.16 17.68 -6.03
C ASN A 167 -10.34 18.70 -6.85
N PRO A 168 -10.89 19.88 -7.18
CA PRO A 168 -10.17 20.90 -7.95
C PRO A 168 -8.84 21.35 -7.33
N GLY A 169 -8.70 21.28 -6.00
CA GLY A 169 -7.48 21.66 -5.30
C GLY A 169 -6.33 20.67 -5.44
N THR A 170 -6.59 19.44 -5.90
CA THR A 170 -5.56 18.40 -6.07
C THR A 170 -5.51 17.80 -7.46
N ALA A 171 -6.46 18.15 -8.33
CA ALA A 171 -6.62 17.48 -9.62
C ALA A 171 -5.40 17.64 -10.55
N GLU A 172 -4.69 18.77 -10.48
CA GLU A 172 -3.48 19.02 -11.27
C GLU A 172 -2.33 18.10 -10.84
N GLU A 173 -1.95 18.15 -9.57
CA GLU A 173 -0.89 17.29 -9.01
C GLU A 173 -1.21 15.81 -9.16
N ALA A 174 -2.45 15.41 -8.85
CA ALA A 174 -2.89 14.05 -9.01
C ALA A 174 -2.85 13.57 -10.47
N ARG A 175 -3.11 14.47 -11.43
CA ARG A 175 -2.98 14.18 -12.87
C ARG A 175 -1.52 14.02 -13.27
N ALA A 176 -0.63 14.87 -12.77
CA ALA A 176 0.80 14.77 -13.01
C ALA A 176 1.34 13.42 -12.50
N ASP A 177 1.04 13.06 -11.25
CA ASP A 177 1.41 11.78 -10.66
C ASP A 177 0.83 10.58 -11.41
N LEU A 178 -0.44 10.66 -11.80
CA LEU A 178 -1.09 9.59 -12.57
C LEU A 178 -0.43 9.39 -13.95
N ASN A 179 -0.02 10.47 -14.62
CA ASN A 179 0.67 10.38 -15.89
C ASN A 179 2.05 9.75 -15.73
N LEU A 180 2.79 10.12 -14.68
CA LEU A 180 4.04 9.48 -14.29
C LEU A 180 3.84 7.98 -14.04
N LEU A 181 2.86 7.59 -13.22
CA LEU A 181 2.56 6.18 -12.96
C LEU A 181 2.22 5.38 -14.23
N LYS A 182 1.69 6.02 -15.26
CA LYS A 182 1.36 5.41 -16.56
C LYS A 182 2.57 5.31 -17.51
N ASP A 183 3.67 6.01 -17.25
CA ASP A 183 4.88 6.00 -18.07
C ASP A 183 5.69 4.72 -17.85
N ASP A 184 6.01 3.99 -18.93
CA ASP A 184 6.80 2.76 -18.89
C ASP A 184 8.20 2.98 -18.30
N ALA A 185 8.79 4.17 -18.46
CA ALA A 185 10.13 4.50 -17.95
C ALA A 185 10.19 4.40 -16.41
N LEU A 186 9.11 4.77 -15.71
CA LEU A 186 9.06 4.66 -14.24
C LEU A 186 9.04 3.21 -13.74
N TRP A 187 8.76 2.25 -14.61
CA TRP A 187 8.67 0.83 -14.25
C TRP A 187 9.93 0.05 -14.59
N GLU A 188 10.99 0.73 -15.04
CA GLU A 188 12.27 0.09 -15.35
C GLU A 188 12.85 -0.67 -14.13
N GLY A 189 13.18 -1.95 -14.36
CA GLY A 189 13.62 -2.87 -13.31
C GLY A 189 12.50 -3.54 -12.51
N ILE A 190 11.25 -3.10 -12.69
CA ILE A 190 10.04 -3.71 -12.11
C ILE A 190 9.33 -4.57 -13.17
N ALA A 191 8.98 -3.95 -14.31
CA ALA A 191 8.21 -4.57 -15.38
C ALA A 191 8.54 -3.94 -16.75
N PRO A 192 8.33 -4.64 -17.87
CA PRO A 192 8.61 -4.10 -19.20
C PRO A 192 7.62 -3.01 -19.66
N ARG A 193 6.49 -2.87 -18.96
CA ARG A 193 5.48 -1.83 -19.16
C ARG A 193 4.90 -1.42 -17.82
N SER A 194 4.30 -0.24 -17.75
CA SER A 194 3.57 0.25 -16.59
C SER A 194 2.47 -0.72 -16.18
N LEU A 195 2.64 -1.36 -15.02
CA LEU A 195 1.63 -2.26 -14.49
C LEU A 195 0.35 -1.49 -14.16
N PHE A 196 0.47 -0.20 -13.80
CA PHE A 196 -0.69 0.64 -13.54
C PHE A 196 -1.42 1.04 -14.83
N ALA A 197 -0.72 1.38 -15.90
CA ALA A 197 -1.34 1.63 -17.21
C ALA A 197 -2.04 0.38 -17.74
N VAL A 198 -1.41 -0.80 -17.60
CA VAL A 198 -2.00 -2.09 -17.97
C VAL A 198 -3.23 -2.39 -17.11
N TYR A 199 -3.21 -2.08 -15.83
CA TYR A 199 -4.34 -2.24 -14.92
C TYR A 199 -5.52 -1.32 -15.29
N LEU A 200 -5.24 -0.07 -15.64
CA LEU A 200 -6.24 0.91 -16.08
C LEU A 200 -6.81 0.59 -17.47
N ASN A 201 -6.03 -0.06 -18.34
CA ASN A 201 -6.43 -0.46 -19.70
C ASN A 201 -7.03 0.70 -20.51
N GLY A 202 -6.40 1.88 -20.43
CA GLY A 202 -6.85 3.09 -21.12
C GLY A 202 -8.02 3.83 -20.48
N LEU A 203 -8.55 3.35 -19.34
CA LEU A 203 -9.62 4.00 -18.60
C LEU A 203 -9.09 4.95 -17.52
N GLU A 204 -9.94 5.89 -17.11
CA GLU A 204 -9.67 6.76 -15.97
C GLU A 204 -10.02 6.07 -14.64
N PRO A 205 -9.38 6.43 -13.51
CA PRO A 205 -9.63 5.79 -12.23
C PRO A 205 -11.11 5.70 -11.84
N SER A 206 -11.85 6.79 -12.03
CA SER A 206 -13.29 6.86 -11.74
C SER A 206 -14.12 5.86 -12.55
N ALA A 207 -13.73 5.56 -13.80
CA ALA A 207 -14.46 4.65 -14.68
C ALA A 207 -14.34 3.18 -14.25
N LEU A 208 -13.35 2.87 -13.41
CA LEU A 208 -13.13 1.54 -12.87
C LEU A 208 -13.74 1.35 -11.48
N LEU A 209 -14.18 2.42 -10.82
CA LEU A 209 -14.86 2.28 -9.53
C LEU A 209 -16.16 1.50 -9.67
N ASN A 210 -16.42 0.63 -8.69
CA ASN A 210 -17.56 -0.29 -8.67
C ASN A 210 -17.63 -1.27 -9.87
N THR A 211 -16.54 -1.41 -10.64
CA THR A 211 -16.40 -2.48 -11.65
C THR A 211 -15.58 -3.64 -11.10
N VAL A 212 -15.59 -4.78 -11.78
CA VAL A 212 -14.68 -5.90 -11.47
C VAL A 212 -13.28 -5.55 -11.98
N VAL A 213 -12.58 -4.67 -11.25
CA VAL A 213 -11.21 -4.25 -11.63
C VAL A 213 -10.20 -5.35 -11.32
N ARG A 214 -10.43 -6.09 -10.23
CA ARG A 214 -9.57 -7.20 -9.83
C ARG A 214 -9.87 -8.42 -10.67
N LYS A 215 -8.82 -8.99 -11.28
CA LYS A 215 -8.90 -10.29 -11.96
C LYS A 215 -8.72 -11.45 -10.98
N THR A 216 -8.12 -11.18 -9.80
CA THR A 216 -7.86 -12.22 -8.79
C THR A 216 -8.44 -11.87 -7.42
N CYS A 217 -8.87 -12.90 -6.68
CA CYS A 217 -9.29 -12.74 -5.29
C CYS A 217 -8.07 -12.48 -4.40
N CYS A 218 -8.09 -11.42 -3.60
CA CYS A 218 -7.05 -11.18 -2.58
C CYS A 218 -7.16 -12.08 -1.36
N LEU A 219 -8.15 -12.97 -1.25
CA LEU A 219 -8.31 -13.84 -0.08
C LEU A 219 -8.53 -13.08 1.26
N SER A 220 -8.61 -11.74 1.27
CA SER A 220 -8.80 -10.96 2.49
C SER A 220 -10.09 -11.31 3.21
N LYS A 221 -11.10 -11.79 2.49
CA LYS A 221 -12.37 -12.30 3.05
C LYS A 221 -12.19 -13.54 3.94
N ASP A 222 -11.05 -14.22 3.82
CA ASP A 222 -10.74 -15.44 4.57
C ASP A 222 -10.00 -15.11 5.88
N VAL A 223 -9.71 -13.83 6.14
CA VAL A 223 -9.22 -13.34 7.43
C VAL A 223 -10.40 -13.16 8.38
N PRO A 224 -10.36 -13.72 9.61
CA PRO A 224 -11.44 -13.56 10.57
C PRO A 224 -11.79 -12.09 10.83
N GLY A 225 -13.08 -11.77 10.81
CA GLY A 225 -13.59 -10.42 11.04
C GLY A 225 -13.62 -9.51 9.80
N LEU A 226 -13.10 -9.96 8.65
CA LEU A 226 -13.17 -9.20 7.39
C LEU A 226 -14.29 -9.70 6.48
N MET A 227 -14.95 -8.77 5.80
CA MET A 227 -15.95 -9.06 4.78
C MET A 227 -15.36 -8.96 3.36
N GLN A 228 -16.09 -9.50 2.37
CA GLN A 228 -15.77 -9.26 0.96
C GLN A 228 -15.81 -7.75 0.67
N CYS A 229 -14.79 -7.22 -0.01
CA CYS A 229 -14.80 -5.84 -0.48
C CYS A 229 -15.69 -5.69 -1.73
N GLY A 230 -16.17 -4.48 -2.01
CA GLY A 230 -17.00 -4.20 -3.20
C GLY A 230 -16.33 -4.50 -4.55
N PHE A 231 -14.99 -4.63 -4.56
CA PHE A 231 -14.20 -5.00 -5.75
C PHE A 231 -13.85 -6.50 -5.81
N CYS A 232 -14.45 -7.33 -4.94
CA CYS A 232 -14.14 -8.75 -4.88
C CYS A 232 -14.69 -9.47 -6.13
N PRO A 233 -13.85 -10.17 -6.92
CA PRO A 233 -14.31 -10.85 -8.14
C PRO A 233 -15.22 -12.06 -7.87
N LEU A 234 -15.46 -12.38 -6.60
CA LEU A 234 -16.35 -13.45 -6.17
C LEU A 234 -17.77 -12.96 -5.85
N ILE A 235 -18.02 -11.65 -5.87
CA ILE A 235 -19.37 -11.10 -5.79
C ILE A 235 -20.08 -11.48 -7.10
N LYS A 236 -21.12 -12.31 -6.98
CA LYS A 236 -22.05 -12.57 -8.08
C LYS A 236 -23.06 -11.43 -8.10
N HIS A 237 -23.13 -10.70 -9.20
CA HIS A 237 -24.21 -9.76 -9.50
C HIS A 237 -25.44 -10.53 -9.98
#